data_AF-A0A453AHJ1-F1
#
_entry.id   AF-A0A453AHJ1-F1
#
_cell.length_a   1.000
_cell.length_b   1.000
_cell.length_c   1.000
_cell.angle_alpha   90.00
_cell.angle_beta   90.00
_cell.angle_gamma   90.00
#
_symmetry.space_group_name_H-M   'P 1'
#
loop_
_entity.id
_entity.type
_entity.pdbx_description
1 polymer ?
#
loop_
_entity_poly.entity_id
_entity_poly.type
_entity_poly.pdbx_seq_one_letter_code
_entity_poly.pdbx_strand_id
1 'polypeptide(L)'
;KVGGRLGYNIRGILQQQSKQFVEYQHSVRMAKIKAVLDQETWIAVDVPEEFQAIVLSLSSTDFPVNGMEMPSNDNNSKLSEDGVSTSQESAHSTENNVENSNGTSTTSNENKVESTSQTENSVAGHVRPVAQTIVLGGVGYHMVNCGLILLKMLSEYVDISKCLPSLSFEVVQRVVEILKHFNTRTCQLVLGAGAMQVSGLKSITSKHLALASQIISFVHSLIPGYSSSTFPENTGSTQTSVDV
;
A
#
# COMPACT_ATOMS: atom_id res chain seq x y z
N LYS A 1 32.51 4.46 41.80
CA LYS A 1 32.57 4.04 40.38
C LYS A 1 31.29 3.28 40.03
N VAL A 2 30.24 3.98 39.59
CA VAL A 2 28.94 3.37 39.27
C VAL A 2 29.01 2.74 37.88
N GLY A 3 28.53 1.50 37.72
CA GLY A 3 28.76 0.70 36.51
C GLY A 3 27.75 0.95 35.40
N GLY A 4 28.23 1.10 34.16
CA GLY A 4 27.43 1.37 32.95
C GLY A 4 26.53 0.22 32.44
N ARG A 5 26.02 -0.66 33.32
CA ARG A 5 25.13 -1.77 32.92
C ARG A 5 23.66 -1.35 32.71
N LEU A 6 23.20 -0.28 33.38
CA LEU A 6 21.78 0.10 33.38
C LEU A 6 21.24 0.49 31.98
N GLY A 7 22.08 1.11 31.14
CA GLY A 7 21.67 1.59 29.82
C GLY A 7 21.30 0.49 28.83
N TYR A 8 21.88 -0.72 28.95
CA TYR A 8 21.59 -1.84 28.04
C TYR A 8 20.14 -2.34 28.20
N ASN A 9 19.65 -2.42 29.43
CA ASN A 9 18.27 -2.84 29.72
C ASN A 9 17.27 -1.84 29.15
N ILE A 10 17.48 -0.54 29.38
CA ILE A 10 16.60 0.53 28.87
C ILE A 10 16.62 0.57 27.34
N ARG A 11 17.80 0.45 26.70
CA ARG A 11 17.92 0.39 25.23
C ARG A 11 17.20 -0.82 24.63
N GLY A 12 17.36 -2.00 25.24
CA GLY A 12 16.67 -3.22 24.79
C GLY A 12 15.15 -3.13 24.92
N ILE A 13 14.65 -2.62 26.05
CA ILE A 13 13.22 -2.37 26.27
C ILE A 13 12.69 -1.36 25.24
N LEU A 14 13.38 -0.22 25.04
CA LEU A 14 12.98 0.79 24.07
C LEU A 14 12.92 0.23 22.64
N GLN A 15 13.95 -0.52 22.22
CA GLN A 15 13.97 -1.15 20.89
C GLN A 15 12.83 -2.17 20.71
N GLN A 16 12.52 -2.96 21.73
CA GLN A 16 11.39 -3.89 21.72
C GLN A 16 10.04 -3.15 21.65
N GLN A 17 9.87 -2.06 22.40
CA GLN A 17 8.65 -1.22 22.35
C GLN A 17 8.50 -0.54 20.98
N SER A 18 9.58 -0.01 20.40
CA SER A 18 9.58 0.56 19.05
C SER A 18 9.19 -0.48 17.99
N LYS A 19 9.66 -1.73 18.11
CA LYS A 19 9.26 -2.82 17.21
C LYS A 19 7.77 -3.15 17.35
N GLN A 20 7.27 -3.28 18.58
CA GLN A 20 5.85 -3.53 18.86
C GLN A 20 4.95 -2.39 18.35
N PHE A 21 5.39 -1.14 18.45
CA PHE A 21 4.70 0.01 17.87
C PHE A 21 4.61 -0.07 16.34
N VAL A 22 5.73 -0.35 15.64
CA VAL A 22 5.73 -0.49 14.18
C VAL A 22 4.86 -1.66 13.71
N GLU A 23 4.83 -2.76 14.46
CA GLU A 23 4.01 -3.94 14.19
C GLU A 23 2.50 -3.67 14.40
N TYR A 24 2.13 -3.06 15.53
CA TYR A 24 0.76 -2.61 15.80
C TYR A 24 0.26 -1.62 14.75
N GLN A 25 1.04 -0.57 14.46
CA GLN A 25 0.68 0.46 13.48
C GLN A 25 0.58 -0.10 12.05
N HIS A 26 1.37 -1.11 11.70
CA HIS A 26 1.20 -1.83 10.44
C HIS A 26 -0.10 -2.62 10.41
N SER A 27 -0.41 -3.39 11.47
CA SER A 27 -1.67 -4.16 11.57
C SER A 27 -2.90 -3.26 11.41
N VAL A 28 -2.91 -2.11 12.08
CA VAL A 28 -3.97 -1.08 11.93
C VAL A 28 -4.07 -0.56 10.50
N ARG A 29 -2.95 -0.28 9.83
CA ARG A 29 -2.95 0.17 8.42
C ARG A 29 -3.41 -0.93 7.45
N MET A 30 -3.02 -2.19 7.68
CA MET A 30 -3.45 -3.34 6.88
C MET A 30 -4.96 -3.57 6.99
N ALA A 31 -5.52 -3.52 8.21
CA ALA A 31 -6.96 -3.59 8.42
C ALA A 31 -7.69 -2.42 7.71
N LYS A 32 -7.16 -1.19 7.83
CA LYS A 32 -7.73 0.00 7.21
C LYS A 32 -7.69 -0.05 5.68
N ILE A 33 -6.57 -0.40 5.05
CA ILE A 33 -6.47 -0.44 3.58
C ILE A 33 -7.34 -1.55 3.01
N LYS A 34 -7.43 -2.71 3.68
CA LYS A 34 -8.36 -3.78 3.30
C LYS A 34 -9.81 -3.29 3.33
N ALA A 35 -10.23 -2.67 4.44
CA ALA A 35 -11.60 -2.16 4.58
C ALA A 35 -11.94 -1.07 3.55
N VAL A 36 -11.00 -0.17 3.23
CA VAL A 36 -11.18 0.86 2.21
C VAL A 36 -11.25 0.25 0.80
N LEU A 37 -10.42 -0.74 0.49
CA LEU A 37 -10.46 -1.47 -0.79
C LEU A 37 -11.77 -2.28 -0.94
N ASP A 38 -12.21 -2.96 0.11
CA ASP A 38 -13.43 -3.77 0.10
C ASP A 38 -14.71 -2.93 -0.07
N GLN A 39 -14.64 -1.62 0.17
CA GLN A 39 -15.72 -0.67 -0.05
C GLN A 39 -15.50 0.22 -1.29
N GLU A 40 -14.37 0.07 -2.00
CA GLU A 40 -14.01 0.93 -3.14
C GLU A 40 -14.97 0.74 -4.31
N THR A 41 -15.41 1.87 -4.88
CA THR A 41 -16.39 1.94 -5.98
C THR A 41 -15.75 2.30 -7.32
N TRP A 42 -14.46 2.66 -7.33
CA TRP A 42 -13.70 3.07 -8.52
C TRP A 42 -14.31 4.28 -9.22
N ILE A 43 -14.69 5.26 -8.40
CA ILE A 43 -15.09 6.60 -8.82
C ILE A 43 -13.91 7.54 -8.56
N ALA A 44 -13.59 8.40 -9.53
CA ALA A 44 -12.53 9.39 -9.37
C ALA A 44 -12.92 10.38 -8.26
N VAL A 45 -11.99 10.67 -7.35
CA VAL A 45 -12.19 11.60 -6.24
C VAL A 45 -11.40 12.88 -6.49
N ASP A 46 -11.94 13.99 -6.00
CA ASP A 46 -11.23 15.25 -5.88
C ASP A 46 -9.98 15.06 -5.00
N VAL A 47 -8.84 15.65 -5.40
CA VAL A 47 -7.56 15.53 -4.69
C VAL A 47 -7.29 16.82 -3.89
N PRO A 48 -7.35 16.78 -2.56
CA PRO A 48 -6.95 17.91 -1.72
C PRO A 48 -5.46 18.26 -1.84
N GLU A 49 -5.13 19.53 -1.68
CA GLU A 49 -3.79 20.09 -1.92
C GLU A 49 -2.70 19.45 -1.01
N GLU A 50 -3.06 18.98 0.19
CA GLU A 50 -2.13 18.28 1.07
C GLU A 50 -1.61 16.96 0.48
N PHE A 51 -2.36 16.28 -0.39
CA PHE A 51 -1.87 15.07 -1.06
C PHE A 51 -0.85 15.41 -2.15
N GLN A 52 -1.04 16.52 -2.86
CA GLN A 52 -0.04 17.04 -3.81
C GLN A 52 1.26 17.43 -3.08
N ALA A 53 1.16 18.05 -1.89
CA ALA A 53 2.32 18.33 -1.04
C ALA A 53 3.01 17.05 -0.52
N ILE A 54 2.24 16.00 -0.16
CA ILE A 54 2.79 14.68 0.19
C ILE A 54 3.59 14.08 -0.98
N VAL A 55 3.05 14.12 -2.21
CA VAL A 55 3.76 13.62 -3.40
C VAL A 55 5.06 14.35 -3.63
N LEU A 56 5.07 15.68 -3.55
CA LEU A 56 6.29 16.47 -3.72
C LEU A 56 7.33 16.11 -2.66
N SER A 57 6.94 16.02 -1.38
CA SER A 57 7.81 15.60 -0.27
C SER A 57 8.42 14.20 -0.48
N LEU A 58 7.64 13.24 -0.95
CA LEU A 58 8.11 11.89 -1.26
C LEU A 58 9.05 11.87 -2.48
N SER A 59 8.73 12.61 -3.54
CA SER A 59 9.57 12.70 -4.74
C SER A 59 10.89 13.43 -4.51
N SER A 60 10.94 14.39 -3.57
CA SER A 60 12.15 15.10 -3.15
C SER A 60 12.98 14.33 -2.12
N THR A 61 12.60 13.11 -1.76
CA THR A 61 13.40 12.24 -0.88
C THR A 61 14.46 11.51 -1.72
N ASP A 62 15.50 12.24 -2.13
CA ASP A 62 16.68 11.66 -2.78
C ASP A 62 17.34 10.62 -1.86
N PHE A 63 17.42 9.37 -2.33
CA PHE A 63 18.22 8.34 -1.69
C PHE A 63 19.67 8.49 -2.15
N PRO A 64 20.64 8.87 -1.29
CA PRO A 64 22.04 8.91 -1.68
C PRO A 64 22.54 7.48 -1.90
N VAL A 65 22.68 7.08 -3.17
CA VAL A 65 23.27 5.79 -3.59
C VAL A 65 24.80 5.86 -3.45
N ASN A 66 25.27 6.04 -2.20
CA ASN A 66 26.64 5.75 -1.84
C ASN A 66 26.74 4.25 -1.51
N GLY A 67 27.63 3.56 -2.21
CA GLY A 67 27.64 2.10 -2.27
C GLY A 67 27.82 1.42 -0.91
N MET A 68 26.87 0.54 -0.56
CA MET A 68 27.11 -0.52 0.41
C MET A 68 27.71 -1.72 -0.33
N GLU A 69 29.03 -1.70 -0.56
CA GLU A 69 29.74 -2.88 -1.04
C GLU A 69 29.59 -4.02 -0.02
N MET A 70 29.32 -5.24 -0.52
CA MET A 70 29.19 -6.42 0.33
C MET A 70 30.58 -6.83 0.85
N PRO A 71 30.78 -6.96 2.18
CA PRO A 71 31.97 -7.62 2.70
C PRO A 71 31.85 -9.14 2.43
N SER A 72 32.50 -9.61 1.37
CA SER A 72 32.62 -11.04 1.05
C SER A 72 33.34 -11.78 2.18
N ASN A 73 32.57 -12.51 3.01
CA ASN A 73 33.13 -13.37 4.05
C ASN A 73 33.39 -14.78 3.50
N ASP A 74 34.42 -14.91 2.68
CA ASP A 74 35.03 -16.20 2.37
C ASP A 74 35.69 -16.77 3.63
N ASN A 75 35.10 -17.81 4.23
CA ASN A 75 35.78 -18.66 5.20
C ASN A 75 35.14 -20.06 5.22
N ASN A 76 35.74 -20.97 4.45
CA ASN A 76 35.39 -22.39 4.41
C ASN A 76 36.39 -23.18 5.27
N SER A 77 36.07 -23.41 6.54
CA SER A 77 36.84 -24.28 7.45
C SER A 77 35.98 -25.46 7.92
N LYS A 78 36.33 -26.65 7.43
CA LYS A 78 35.60 -27.92 7.52
C LYS A 78 36.09 -28.79 8.70
N LEU A 79 35.20 -29.68 9.21
CA LEU A 79 35.42 -30.73 10.26
C LEU A 79 35.57 -30.22 11.72
N SER A 80 35.27 -30.99 12.77
CA SER A 80 34.86 -32.43 12.90
C SER A 80 33.80 -32.67 14.01
N GLU A 81 33.32 -33.91 14.15
CA GLU A 81 32.24 -34.32 15.09
C GLU A 81 32.63 -34.43 16.59
N ASP A 82 31.65 -34.17 17.47
CA ASP A 82 31.11 -35.08 18.52
C ASP A 82 29.82 -34.41 19.09
N GLY A 83 28.81 -35.05 19.68
CA GLY A 83 28.50 -36.45 19.94
C GLY A 83 27.23 -36.58 20.81
N VAL A 84 26.68 -37.80 20.95
CA VAL A 84 25.54 -38.20 21.85
C VAL A 84 24.10 -37.82 21.42
N SER A 85 23.23 -38.85 21.44
CA SER A 85 21.80 -38.84 21.08
C SER A 85 20.86 -38.59 22.27
N THR A 86 19.56 -38.36 22.03
CA THR A 86 18.47 -39.22 22.56
C THR A 86 17.15 -39.06 21.78
N SER A 87 16.57 -40.21 21.48
CA SER A 87 15.36 -40.57 20.74
C SER A 87 13.98 -40.00 21.13
N GLN A 88 13.10 -39.91 20.11
CA GLN A 88 11.70 -40.45 20.04
C GLN A 88 10.59 -39.85 20.97
N GLU A 89 9.27 -39.94 20.67
CA GLU A 89 8.53 -40.65 19.60
C GLU A 89 7.19 -39.99 19.16
N SER A 90 6.63 -40.51 18.05
CA SER A 90 5.22 -40.57 17.56
C SER A 90 4.10 -40.16 18.56
N ALA A 91 3.09 -39.33 18.26
CA ALA A 91 2.11 -39.24 17.14
C ALA A 91 0.98 -40.29 17.13
N HIS A 92 -0.29 -39.84 17.25
CA HIS A 92 -1.51 -40.44 16.65
C HIS A 92 -2.69 -39.43 16.58
N SER A 93 -3.79 -39.80 15.91
CA SER A 93 -4.99 -38.99 15.60
C SER A 93 -6.26 -39.48 16.35
N THR A 94 -7.47 -39.20 15.81
CA THR A 94 -8.83 -39.61 16.25
C THR A 94 -9.40 -38.89 17.50
N GLU A 95 -10.72 -38.76 17.70
CA GLU A 95 -11.88 -38.42 16.82
C GLU A 95 -13.12 -38.19 17.73
N ASN A 96 -14.31 -37.94 17.14
CA ASN A 96 -15.63 -37.74 17.77
C ASN A 96 -15.87 -36.32 18.37
N ASN A 97 -16.89 -35.50 18.03
CA ASN A 97 -18.24 -35.61 17.41
C ASN A 97 -19.42 -35.68 18.41
N VAL A 98 -20.64 -35.35 17.92
CA VAL A 98 -22.00 -35.51 18.49
C VAL A 98 -22.63 -34.29 19.22
N GLU A 99 -23.47 -33.56 18.46
CA GLU A 99 -24.79 -32.95 18.83
C GLU A 99 -24.84 -31.81 19.90
N ASN A 100 -25.92 -31.02 20.09
CA ASN A 100 -27.28 -31.03 19.53
C ASN A 100 -27.96 -29.62 19.48
N SER A 101 -28.95 -29.45 18.58
CA SER A 101 -30.20 -28.66 18.72
C SER A 101 -30.22 -27.14 18.98
N ASN A 102 -31.32 -26.39 18.75
CA ASN A 102 -32.34 -26.35 17.67
C ASN A 102 -33.23 -25.07 17.86
N GLY A 103 -34.01 -24.65 16.85
CA GLY A 103 -35.04 -23.60 16.93
C GLY A 103 -34.70 -22.30 16.16
N THR A 104 -35.44 -21.73 15.20
CA THR A 104 -36.85 -21.78 14.70
C THR A 104 -37.73 -20.59 15.11
N SER A 105 -37.86 -19.62 14.20
CA SER A 105 -39.04 -18.75 13.91
C SER A 105 -38.66 -17.85 12.69
N THR A 106 -39.38 -17.69 11.57
CA THR A 106 -40.79 -17.28 11.28
C THR A 106 -41.08 -15.82 11.73
N THR A 107 -41.58 -14.88 10.91
CA THR A 107 -42.11 -14.95 9.51
C THR A 107 -42.26 -13.57 8.84
N SER A 108 -42.37 -13.56 7.49
CA SER A 108 -43.27 -12.70 6.67
C SER A 108 -42.99 -11.22 6.35
N ASN A 109 -43.06 -10.95 5.03
CA ASN A 109 -43.64 -9.79 4.32
C ASN A 109 -42.93 -8.41 4.38
N GLU A 110 -43.15 -7.46 3.46
CA GLU A 110 -43.21 -7.43 1.98
C GLU A 110 -43.54 -5.97 1.54
N ASN A 111 -43.41 -5.64 0.24
CA ASN A 111 -43.95 -4.42 -0.44
C ASN A 111 -43.28 -3.04 -0.11
N LYS A 112 -43.25 -2.01 -0.99
CA LYS A 112 -43.40 -1.89 -2.47
C LYS A 112 -43.23 -0.39 -2.90
N VAL A 113 -42.59 -0.10 -4.06
CA VAL A 113 -42.84 1.13 -4.91
C VAL A 113 -42.43 2.51 -4.31
N GLU A 114 -42.08 3.60 -5.03
CA GLU A 114 -41.55 3.85 -6.40
C GLU A 114 -41.20 5.36 -6.58
N SER A 115 -40.29 5.71 -7.52
CA SER A 115 -40.21 7.02 -8.23
C SER A 115 -39.90 8.33 -7.44
N THR A 116 -39.61 9.50 -8.06
CA THR A 116 -38.85 9.87 -9.29
C THR A 116 -38.61 11.41 -9.32
N SER A 117 -37.42 11.84 -9.76
CA SER A 117 -36.97 13.16 -10.29
C SER A 117 -37.61 14.50 -9.86
N GLN A 118 -36.79 15.35 -9.22
CA GLN A 118 -36.55 16.78 -9.56
C GLN A 118 -35.06 17.10 -9.24
N THR A 119 -34.21 17.84 -10.00
CA THR A 119 -34.25 18.60 -11.27
C THR A 119 -34.35 20.14 -11.15
N GLU A 120 -33.43 20.85 -11.83
CA GLU A 120 -33.27 22.33 -11.97
C GLU A 120 -32.93 23.11 -10.66
N ASN A 121 -32.23 24.26 -10.67
CA ASN A 121 -31.85 25.18 -11.76
C ASN A 121 -30.44 25.86 -11.54
N SER A 122 -30.02 26.74 -12.46
CA SER A 122 -28.63 27.25 -12.60
C SER A 122 -28.24 28.46 -11.74
N VAL A 123 -26.98 28.50 -11.28
CA VAL A 123 -26.21 29.73 -10.97
C VAL A 123 -24.77 29.57 -11.46
N ALA A 124 -24.26 30.54 -12.23
CA ALA A 124 -22.88 30.54 -12.72
C ALA A 124 -21.90 31.02 -11.63
N GLY A 125 -21.25 30.08 -10.94
CA GLY A 125 -20.12 30.34 -10.04
C GLY A 125 -18.78 29.98 -10.68
N HIS A 126 -17.74 30.80 -10.45
CA HIS A 126 -16.36 30.48 -10.86
C HIS A 126 -15.76 29.43 -9.91
N VAL A 127 -16.19 28.18 -10.07
CA VAL A 127 -15.59 27.01 -9.42
C VAL A 127 -14.23 26.79 -10.09
N ARG A 128 -13.13 26.96 -9.33
CA ARG A 128 -11.81 26.47 -9.75
C ARG A 128 -11.96 24.97 -10.05
N PRO A 129 -11.49 24.45 -11.20
CA PRO A 129 -11.61 23.03 -11.47
C PRO A 129 -10.87 22.25 -10.38
N VAL A 130 -11.64 21.55 -9.53
CA VAL A 130 -11.08 20.76 -8.44
C VAL A 130 -10.32 19.61 -9.06
N ALA A 131 -9.01 19.53 -8.79
CA ALA A 131 -8.15 18.57 -9.47
C ALA A 131 -8.48 17.15 -9.01
N GLN A 132 -9.15 16.37 -9.86
CA GLN A 132 -9.29 14.91 -9.68
C GLN A 132 -8.01 14.15 -10.07
N THR A 133 -6.99 14.89 -10.49
CA THR A 133 -5.67 14.40 -10.90
C THR A 133 -4.58 14.90 -9.95
N ILE A 134 -3.82 13.97 -9.38
CA ILE A 134 -2.56 14.29 -8.69
C ILE A 134 -1.42 14.33 -9.72
N VAL A 135 -0.48 15.26 -9.61
CA VAL A 135 0.59 15.47 -10.60
C VAL A 135 1.94 15.01 -10.06
N LEU A 136 2.64 14.17 -10.82
CA LEU A 136 3.94 13.61 -10.47
C LEU A 136 4.80 13.48 -11.73
N GLY A 137 5.99 14.09 -11.74
CA GLY A 137 6.87 14.12 -12.92
C GLY A 137 6.25 14.81 -14.15
N GLY A 138 5.29 15.71 -13.95
CA GLY A 138 4.51 16.34 -15.02
C GLY A 138 3.33 15.50 -15.54
N VAL A 139 3.20 14.24 -15.12
CA VAL A 139 2.09 13.35 -15.49
C VAL A 139 0.95 13.49 -14.46
N GLY A 140 -0.29 13.64 -14.93
CA GLY A 140 -1.49 13.69 -14.08
C GLY A 140 -2.18 12.34 -13.97
N TYR A 141 -2.39 11.86 -12.74
CA TYR A 141 -2.99 10.56 -12.44
C TYR A 141 -4.34 10.73 -11.76
N HIS A 142 -5.39 10.10 -12.29
CA HIS A 142 -6.73 10.17 -11.70
C HIS A 142 -6.79 9.34 -10.42
N MET A 143 -7.12 9.97 -9.29
CA MET A 143 -7.12 9.31 -7.99
C MET A 143 -8.50 8.76 -7.61
N VAL A 144 -8.52 7.71 -6.81
CA VAL A 144 -9.69 7.16 -6.10
C VAL A 144 -9.37 7.09 -4.61
N ASN A 145 -10.39 6.91 -3.77
CA ASN A 145 -10.26 6.96 -2.30
C ASN A 145 -9.17 6.00 -1.77
N CYS A 146 -9.15 4.74 -2.22
CA CYS A 146 -8.14 3.77 -1.80
C CYS A 146 -6.69 4.18 -2.16
N GLY A 147 -6.51 4.92 -3.27
CA GLY A 147 -5.21 5.46 -3.70
C GLY A 147 -4.73 6.61 -2.82
N LEU A 148 -5.61 7.54 -2.44
CA LEU A 148 -5.27 8.62 -1.50
C LEU A 148 -4.94 8.07 -0.11
N ILE A 149 -5.71 7.08 0.38
CA ILE A 149 -5.44 6.43 1.66
C ILE A 149 -4.10 5.67 1.63
N LEU A 150 -3.77 4.98 0.53
CA LEU A 150 -2.46 4.34 0.37
C LEU A 150 -1.32 5.37 0.37
N LEU A 151 -1.44 6.45 -0.43
CA LEU A 151 -0.44 7.53 -0.50
C LEU A 151 -0.12 8.10 0.89
N LYS A 152 -1.16 8.39 1.70
CA LYS A 152 -0.99 8.86 3.07
C LYS A 152 -0.34 7.82 3.99
N MET A 153 -0.66 6.54 3.83
CA MET A 153 0.03 5.48 4.58
C MET A 153 1.52 5.39 4.21
N LEU A 154 1.89 5.59 2.94
CA LEU A 154 3.28 5.58 2.48
C LEU A 154 4.08 6.76 3.07
N SER A 155 3.52 7.97 3.11
CA SER A 155 4.17 9.09 3.81
C SER A 155 4.32 8.84 5.31
N GLU A 156 3.29 8.31 5.96
CA GLU A 156 3.36 7.94 7.38
C GLU A 156 4.45 6.87 7.67
N TYR A 157 4.73 5.94 6.73
CA TYR A 157 5.86 5.01 6.87
C TYR A 157 7.21 5.69 6.71
N VAL A 158 7.35 6.63 5.76
CA VAL A 158 8.57 7.42 5.57
C VAL A 158 8.87 8.31 6.80
N ASP A 159 7.85 8.80 7.49
CA ASP A 159 8.05 9.53 8.75
C ASP A 159 8.38 8.59 9.93
N ILE A 160 7.86 7.35 9.93
CA ILE A 160 8.25 6.33 10.91
C ILE A 160 9.72 5.90 10.73
N SER A 161 10.24 5.74 9.50
CA SER A 161 11.66 5.40 9.31
C SER A 161 12.59 6.54 9.70
N LYS A 162 12.23 7.81 9.44
CA LYS A 162 12.93 8.99 9.96
C LYS A 162 12.96 9.03 11.49
N CYS A 163 11.83 8.72 12.14
CA CYS A 163 11.71 8.72 13.60
C CYS A 163 12.38 7.51 14.29
N LEU A 164 12.46 6.36 13.61
CA LEU A 164 13.04 5.12 14.13
C LEU A 164 14.10 4.53 13.17
N PRO A 165 15.26 5.20 12.94
CA PRO A 165 16.22 4.77 11.92
C PRO A 165 16.75 3.34 12.11
N SER A 166 16.83 2.87 13.37
CA SER A 166 17.25 1.51 13.72
C SER A 166 16.23 0.42 13.36
N LEU A 167 15.05 0.77 12.83
CA LEU A 167 14.01 -0.13 12.32
C LEU A 167 13.67 0.17 10.84
N SER A 168 14.53 0.92 10.13
CA SER A 168 14.27 1.33 8.73
C SER A 168 14.03 0.14 7.81
N PHE A 169 14.74 -0.97 8.02
CA PHE A 169 14.58 -2.18 7.22
C PHE A 169 13.21 -2.83 7.43
N GLU A 170 12.79 -3.01 8.68
CA GLU A 170 11.44 -3.49 9.00
C GLU A 170 10.37 -2.55 8.43
N VAL A 171 10.55 -1.23 8.50
CA VAL A 171 9.61 -0.26 7.91
C VAL A 171 9.51 -0.43 6.39
N VAL A 172 10.63 -0.63 5.69
CA VAL A 172 10.63 -0.91 4.24
C VAL A 172 9.95 -2.26 3.92
N GLN A 173 10.16 -3.30 4.73
CA GLN A 173 9.42 -4.57 4.58
C GLN A 173 7.91 -4.36 4.73
N ARG A 174 7.47 -3.56 5.70
CA ARG A 174 6.05 -3.21 5.94
C ARG A 174 5.43 -2.38 4.80
N VAL A 175 6.23 -1.55 4.12
CA VAL A 175 5.86 -0.87 2.87
C VAL A 175 5.68 -1.88 1.73
N VAL A 176 6.61 -2.82 1.56
CA VAL A 176 6.49 -3.89 0.54
C VAL A 176 5.27 -4.80 0.81
N GLU A 177 4.98 -5.10 2.08
CA GLU A 177 3.80 -5.89 2.49
C GLU A 177 2.48 -5.19 2.13
N ILE A 178 2.33 -3.90 2.44
CA ILE A 178 1.09 -3.16 2.13
C ILE A 178 0.90 -2.94 0.62
N LEU A 179 1.99 -2.71 -0.13
CA LEU A 179 1.96 -2.59 -1.60
C LEU A 179 1.56 -3.91 -2.28
N LYS A 180 2.13 -5.04 -1.83
CA LYS A 180 1.73 -6.39 -2.29
C LYS A 180 0.26 -6.67 -1.99
N HIS A 181 -0.21 -6.32 -0.80
CA HIS A 181 -1.62 -6.49 -0.42
C HIS A 181 -2.54 -5.64 -1.30
N PHE A 182 -2.23 -4.36 -1.49
CA PHE A 182 -3.00 -3.44 -2.34
C PHE A 182 -3.14 -3.96 -3.76
N ASN A 183 -2.04 -4.35 -4.41
CA ASN A 183 -2.06 -4.89 -5.77
C ASN A 183 -2.87 -6.20 -5.85
N THR A 184 -2.60 -7.15 -4.94
CA THR A 184 -3.29 -8.44 -4.90
C THR A 184 -4.79 -8.27 -4.72
N ARG A 185 -5.21 -7.40 -3.78
CA ARG A 185 -6.63 -7.17 -3.49
C ARG A 185 -7.32 -6.37 -4.60
N THR A 186 -6.65 -5.40 -5.22
CA THR A 186 -7.15 -4.69 -6.41
C THR A 186 -7.43 -5.66 -7.56
N CYS A 187 -6.51 -6.59 -7.84
CA CYS A 187 -6.73 -7.62 -8.86
C CYS A 187 -7.92 -8.54 -8.51
N GLN A 188 -8.09 -8.96 -7.26
CA GLN A 188 -9.27 -9.74 -6.83
C GLN A 188 -10.59 -8.96 -7.00
N LEU A 189 -10.60 -7.67 -6.64
CA LEU A 189 -11.78 -6.82 -6.67
C LEU A 189 -12.23 -6.49 -8.09
N VAL A 190 -11.28 -6.16 -8.98
CA VAL A 190 -11.55 -5.67 -10.32
C VAL A 190 -11.52 -6.81 -11.35
N LEU A 191 -10.42 -7.57 -11.43
CA LEU A 191 -10.25 -8.64 -12.42
C LEU A 191 -10.95 -9.94 -12.00
N GLY A 192 -10.93 -10.25 -10.70
CA GLY A 192 -11.67 -11.37 -10.11
C GLY A 192 -13.15 -11.07 -9.79
N ALA A 193 -13.67 -9.91 -10.24
CA ALA A 193 -15.03 -9.41 -10.00
C ALA A 193 -15.46 -9.30 -8.52
N GLY A 194 -14.54 -9.39 -7.55
CA GLY A 194 -14.85 -9.39 -6.12
C GLY A 194 -15.58 -8.13 -5.62
N ALA A 195 -15.39 -6.98 -6.27
CA ALA A 195 -16.10 -5.74 -5.92
C ALA A 195 -17.61 -5.80 -6.22
N MET A 196 -18.09 -6.77 -7.00
CA MET A 196 -19.53 -7.05 -7.12
C MET A 196 -20.11 -7.68 -5.85
N GLN A 197 -19.27 -8.34 -5.04
CA GLN A 197 -19.67 -9.06 -3.83
C GLN A 197 -19.45 -8.22 -2.57
N VAL A 198 -18.32 -7.49 -2.46
CA VAL A 198 -17.99 -6.69 -1.26
C VAL A 198 -18.34 -5.21 -1.40
N SER A 199 -18.05 -4.56 -2.53
CA SER A 199 -18.38 -3.15 -2.76
C SER A 199 -19.83 -2.92 -3.23
N GLY A 200 -20.57 -3.99 -3.55
CA GLY A 200 -21.94 -3.93 -4.06
C GLY A 200 -22.09 -3.44 -5.51
N LEU A 201 -21.01 -3.47 -6.32
CA LEU A 201 -21.06 -2.98 -7.70
C LEU A 201 -21.90 -3.91 -8.60
N LYS A 202 -22.85 -3.34 -9.35
CA LYS A 202 -23.71 -4.10 -10.27
C LYS A 202 -22.96 -4.74 -11.45
N SER A 203 -21.80 -4.19 -11.81
CA SER A 203 -20.88 -4.73 -12.81
C SER A 203 -19.48 -4.12 -12.65
N ILE A 204 -18.46 -4.79 -13.17
CA ILE A 204 -17.15 -4.19 -13.40
C ILE A 204 -17.12 -3.60 -14.81
N THR A 205 -16.69 -2.35 -14.94
CA THR A 205 -16.61 -1.64 -16.24
C THR A 205 -15.17 -1.31 -16.59
N SER A 206 -14.89 -1.02 -17.86
CA SER A 206 -13.57 -0.57 -18.33
C SER A 206 -13.08 0.68 -17.59
N LYS A 207 -13.97 1.53 -17.06
CA LYS A 207 -13.61 2.68 -16.21
C LYS A 207 -12.99 2.25 -14.89
N HIS A 208 -13.48 1.16 -14.29
CA HIS A 208 -12.93 0.64 -13.02
C HIS A 208 -11.53 0.06 -13.26
N LEU A 209 -11.33 -0.67 -14.36
CA LEU A 209 -10.01 -1.16 -14.78
C LEU A 209 -9.04 -0.01 -15.06
N ALA A 210 -9.49 1.03 -15.76
CA ALA A 210 -8.67 2.21 -16.05
C ALA A 210 -8.23 2.93 -14.77
N LEU A 211 -9.13 3.15 -13.81
CA LEU A 211 -8.79 3.80 -12.54
C LEU A 211 -7.90 2.92 -11.65
N ALA A 212 -8.14 1.61 -11.59
CA ALA A 212 -7.24 0.69 -10.89
C ALA A 212 -5.81 0.70 -11.49
N SER A 213 -5.71 0.72 -12.83
CA SER A 213 -4.43 0.86 -13.55
C SER A 213 -3.75 2.22 -13.31
N GLN A 214 -4.52 3.31 -13.23
CA GLN A 214 -4.01 4.64 -12.89
C GLN A 214 -3.38 4.67 -11.49
N ILE A 215 -3.99 4.06 -10.47
CA ILE A 215 -3.37 3.99 -9.13
C ILE A 215 -2.11 3.13 -9.14
N ILE A 216 -2.10 1.98 -9.81
CA ILE A 216 -0.91 1.12 -9.89
C ILE A 216 0.23 1.85 -10.62
N SER A 217 -0.07 2.56 -11.72
CA SER A 217 0.89 3.40 -12.43
C SER A 217 1.40 4.55 -11.57
N PHE A 218 0.53 5.23 -10.81
CA PHE A 218 0.91 6.29 -9.88
C PHE A 218 1.82 5.79 -8.75
N VAL A 219 1.45 4.67 -8.12
CA VAL A 219 2.19 4.05 -7.01
C VAL A 219 3.55 3.51 -7.49
N HIS A 220 3.63 3.01 -8.72
CA HIS A 220 4.90 2.75 -9.39
C HIS A 220 5.69 4.06 -9.52
N SER A 221 5.11 5.07 -10.17
CA SER A 221 5.67 6.42 -10.39
C SER A 221 6.07 7.22 -9.14
N LEU A 222 5.77 6.72 -7.93
CA LEU A 222 6.15 7.30 -6.64
C LEU A 222 7.49 6.81 -6.09
N ILE A 223 7.98 5.64 -6.50
CA ILE A 223 9.25 5.08 -6.00
C ILE A 223 10.41 5.72 -6.80
N PRO A 224 11.40 6.41 -6.19
CA PRO A 224 12.53 6.94 -6.95
C PRO A 224 13.40 5.78 -7.49
N GLY A 225 13.47 5.61 -8.82
CA GLY A 225 14.26 4.52 -9.41
C GLY A 225 14.08 4.27 -10.93
N TYR A 226 12.86 4.00 -11.40
CA TYR A 226 12.59 3.81 -12.84
C TYR A 226 12.23 5.14 -13.54
N SER A 227 11.80 6.16 -12.79
CA SER A 227 11.30 7.44 -13.30
C SER A 227 12.38 8.26 -13.98
N SER A 228 13.62 8.17 -13.51
CA SER A 228 14.79 8.87 -14.09
C SER A 228 15.24 8.33 -15.46
N SER A 229 14.60 7.27 -15.97
CA SER A 229 15.03 6.55 -17.18
C SER A 229 14.09 6.76 -18.39
N THR A 230 12.96 7.43 -18.23
CA THR A 230 11.97 7.59 -19.32
C THR A 230 12.28 8.77 -20.24
N PHE A 231 13.17 8.50 -21.21
CA PHE A 231 13.42 9.25 -22.45
C PHE A 231 13.93 10.70 -22.35
N PRO A 232 15.13 11.01 -22.89
CA PRO A 232 15.45 12.38 -23.27
C PRO A 232 14.57 12.80 -24.46
N GLU A 233 14.00 14.00 -24.40
CA GLU A 233 13.25 14.59 -25.51
C GLU A 233 14.21 14.87 -26.68
N ASN A 234 14.03 14.16 -27.80
CA ASN A 234 14.84 14.35 -29.00
C ASN A 234 14.41 15.63 -29.72
N THR A 235 14.92 16.78 -29.28
CA THR A 235 14.68 18.09 -29.90
C THR A 235 15.34 18.14 -31.28
N GLY A 236 14.62 17.68 -32.30
CA GLY A 236 15.11 17.57 -33.67
C GLY A 236 15.44 18.91 -34.31
N SER A 237 16.72 19.29 -34.29
CA SER A 237 17.25 20.42 -35.04
C SER A 237 17.36 20.08 -36.52
N THR A 238 16.27 20.24 -37.27
CA THR A 238 16.29 20.20 -38.75
C THR A 238 17.08 21.39 -39.30
N GLN A 239 18.40 21.25 -39.36
CA GLN A 239 19.28 22.19 -40.04
C GLN A 239 19.09 22.05 -41.56
N THR A 240 18.10 22.75 -42.10
CA THR A 240 18.12 23.10 -43.53
C THR A 240 19.31 24.00 -43.78
N SER A 241 20.20 23.59 -44.68
CA SER A 241 21.04 24.50 -45.46
C SER A 241 21.00 24.04 -46.90
N VAL A 242 20.53 24.93 -47.77
CA VAL A 242 20.76 24.88 -49.21
C VAL A 242 22.02 25.73 -49.47
N ASP A 243 22.51 25.73 -50.72
CA ASP A 243 23.64 26.53 -51.22
C ASP A 243 25.03 26.09 -50.68
N VAL A 244 26.07 25.86 -51.50
CA VAL A 244 26.25 26.02 -52.97
C VAL A 244 26.88 24.76 -53.56
#